data_AF-A0A4S9L1C4-F1
#
_entry.id   AF-A0A4S9L1C4-F1
#
_cell.length_a   1.000
_cell.length_b   1.000
_cell.length_c   1.000
_cell.angle_alpha   90.00
_cell.angle_beta   90.00
_cell.angle_gamma   90.00
#
_symmetry.space_group_name_H-M   'P 1'
#
loop_
_entity.id
_entity.type
_entity.pdbx_description
1 polymer ?
#
loop_
_entity_poly.entity_id
_entity_poly.type
_entity_poly.pdbx_seq_one_letter_code
_entity_poly.pdbx_strand_id
1 'polypeptide(L)'
;MTTTAATTPIKAETPAPATSPPRPLLTRLRLWLRLWTLKLTIRTLLSTVRFFKIKGYGTLQPTYRKTYPIGARLINEVWIPSSWKPGQSLPLYIDIHGGGFALGDPFHDDGWCDYLAEKQNICVVSCDYRKSPGYYFPTQTNDLVEIITSILDDETLPVDKYKICLGGFSAGGNLSLSVAQHENLRGKIKGLCLWYPSTDFSGRYKGQMRNGPDGTPDVLAKSGELFTYGYVPDGVDKTNPLLSPIYADRRILPEKMLFIGAEY
;
A
#
# COMPACT_ATOMS: atom_id res chain seq x y z
N MET A 1 15.35 25.89 36.60
CA MET A 1 13.98 25.40 36.39
C MET A 1 13.50 25.95 35.06
N THR A 2 13.70 25.19 33.98
CA THR A 2 13.30 25.57 32.62
C THR A 2 11.97 24.89 32.33
N THR A 3 10.90 25.65 32.39
CA THR A 3 9.53 25.25 32.06
C THR A 3 9.43 24.91 30.58
N THR A 4 9.23 23.63 30.28
CA THR A 4 8.81 23.11 28.98
C THR A 4 7.39 23.59 28.71
N ALA A 5 7.21 24.47 27.73
CA ALA A 5 5.90 24.84 27.24
C ALA A 5 5.28 23.62 26.54
N ALA A 6 4.20 23.08 27.12
CA ALA A 6 3.40 22.06 26.48
C ALA A 6 2.73 22.65 25.23
N THR A 7 3.15 22.20 24.06
CA THR A 7 2.48 22.49 22.79
C THR A 7 1.10 21.82 22.83
N THR A 8 0.06 22.63 23.01
CA THR A 8 -1.33 22.20 22.85
C THR A 8 -1.48 21.58 21.46
N PRO A 9 -1.99 20.34 21.31
CA PRO A 9 -2.22 19.79 19.99
C PRO A 9 -3.25 20.67 19.30
N ILE A 10 -2.84 21.33 18.23
CA ILE A 10 -3.74 22.05 17.34
C ILE A 10 -4.78 21.03 16.89
N LYS A 11 -6.02 21.21 17.36
CA LYS A 11 -7.17 20.43 16.91
C LYS A 11 -7.30 20.77 15.43
N ALA A 12 -6.74 19.94 14.55
CA ALA A 12 -6.83 20.14 13.12
C ALA A 12 -8.32 20.24 12.79
N GLU A 13 -8.76 21.43 12.40
CA GLU A 13 -10.12 21.64 11.91
C GLU A 13 -10.37 20.63 10.80
N THR A 14 -11.44 19.84 10.92
CA THR A 14 -11.80 18.89 9.87
C THR A 14 -12.06 19.71 8.61
N PRO A 15 -11.23 19.55 7.57
CA PRO A 15 -11.37 20.37 6.39
C PRO A 15 -12.73 20.13 5.75
N ALA A 16 -13.31 21.17 5.12
CA ALA A 16 -14.54 21.00 4.35
C ALA A 16 -14.36 19.89 3.29
N PRO A 17 -15.37 19.06 3.02
CA PRO A 17 -15.29 17.99 2.02
C PRO A 17 -14.79 18.50 0.66
N ALA A 18 -13.88 17.76 0.03
CA ALA A 18 -13.35 18.06 -1.29
C ALA A 18 -13.91 17.07 -2.32
N THR A 19 -15.15 17.27 -2.75
CA THR A 19 -15.74 16.50 -3.84
C THR A 19 -15.39 17.12 -5.18
N SER A 20 -15.39 16.30 -6.24
CA SER A 20 -15.25 16.78 -7.62
C SER A 20 -16.48 16.38 -8.40
N PRO A 21 -16.95 17.23 -9.33
CA PRO A 21 -18.07 16.87 -10.19
C PRO A 21 -17.72 15.61 -11.00
N PRO A 22 -18.72 14.80 -11.40
CA PRO A 22 -18.48 13.65 -12.24
C PRO A 22 -17.78 14.02 -13.54
N ARG A 23 -16.84 13.20 -13.97
CA ARG A 23 -16.12 13.45 -15.23
C ARG A 23 -17.06 13.22 -16.42
N PRO A 24 -16.94 13.99 -17.52
CA PRO A 24 -17.70 13.75 -18.73
C PRO A 24 -17.56 12.30 -19.23
N LEU A 25 -18.63 11.74 -19.81
CA LEU A 25 -18.66 10.33 -20.23
C LEU A 25 -17.52 9.96 -21.17
N LEU A 26 -17.23 10.79 -22.18
CA LEU A 26 -16.13 10.55 -23.13
C LEU A 26 -14.76 10.53 -22.44
N THR A 27 -14.56 11.39 -21.44
CA THR A 27 -13.32 11.41 -20.63
C THR A 27 -13.19 10.11 -19.83
N ARG A 28 -14.27 9.67 -19.20
CA ARG A 28 -14.31 8.39 -18.45
C ARG A 28 -13.99 7.22 -19.37
N LEU A 29 -14.63 7.14 -20.54
CA LEU A 29 -14.37 6.08 -21.53
C LEU A 29 -12.91 6.10 -21.99
N ARG A 30 -12.34 7.26 -22.30
CA ARG A 30 -10.93 7.40 -22.71
C ARG A 30 -9.98 6.92 -21.61
N LEU A 31 -10.20 7.32 -20.37
CA LEU A 31 -9.35 6.93 -19.24
C LEU A 31 -9.50 5.44 -18.91
N TRP A 32 -10.72 4.90 -19.00
CA TRP A 32 -10.98 3.47 -18.84
C TRP A 32 -10.21 2.65 -19.88
N LEU A 33 -10.31 3.01 -21.16
CA LEU A 33 -9.57 2.35 -22.24
C LEU A 33 -8.06 2.42 -21.99
N ARG A 34 -7.53 3.61 -21.70
CA ARG A 34 -6.09 3.80 -21.43
C ARG A 34 -5.60 2.96 -20.26
N LEU A 35 -6.37 2.87 -19.17
CA LEU A 35 -5.97 2.11 -17.98
C LEU A 35 -5.98 0.60 -18.26
N TRP A 36 -6.99 0.10 -18.97
CA TRP A 36 -7.02 -1.32 -19.38
C TRP A 36 -5.93 -1.66 -20.37
N THR A 37 -5.63 -0.79 -21.34
CA THR A 37 -4.49 -0.96 -22.24
C THR A 37 -3.19 -1.03 -21.43
N LEU A 38 -2.97 -0.10 -20.49
CA LEU A 38 -1.79 -0.13 -19.62
C LEU A 38 -1.69 -1.43 -18.83
N LYS A 39 -2.79 -1.87 -18.17
CA LYS A 39 -2.86 -3.12 -17.43
C LYS A 39 -2.49 -4.32 -18.31
N LEU A 40 -3.04 -4.38 -19.52
CA LEU A 40 -2.75 -5.47 -20.46
C LEU A 40 -1.29 -5.43 -20.93
N THR A 41 -0.76 -4.26 -21.27
CA THR A 41 0.64 -4.09 -21.69
C THR A 41 1.61 -4.51 -20.60
N ILE A 42 1.41 -4.05 -19.35
CA ILE A 42 2.26 -4.42 -18.22
C ILE A 42 2.15 -5.92 -17.94
N ARG A 43 0.94 -6.48 -17.90
CA ARG A 43 0.75 -7.92 -17.68
C ARG A 43 1.46 -8.75 -18.74
N THR A 44 1.32 -8.40 -20.02
CA THR A 44 1.99 -9.09 -21.11
C THR A 44 3.50 -8.97 -20.97
N LEU A 45 4.03 -7.76 -20.74
CA LEU A 45 5.47 -7.52 -20.54
C LEU A 45 6.04 -8.39 -19.41
N LEU A 46 5.40 -8.35 -18.22
CA LEU A 46 5.87 -9.12 -17.07
C LEU A 46 5.75 -10.63 -17.28
N SER A 47 4.69 -11.08 -17.97
CA SER A 47 4.53 -12.48 -18.35
C SER A 47 5.63 -12.92 -19.31
N THR A 48 6.02 -12.07 -20.26
CA THR A 48 7.13 -12.30 -21.19
C THR A 48 8.47 -12.36 -20.46
N VAL A 49 8.75 -11.38 -19.58
CA VAL A 49 9.97 -11.36 -18.74
C VAL A 49 10.11 -12.65 -17.93
N ARG A 50 9.00 -13.10 -17.32
CA ARG A 50 8.93 -14.35 -16.56
C ARG A 50 9.13 -15.59 -17.44
N PHE A 51 8.49 -15.64 -18.60
CA PHE A 51 8.62 -16.75 -19.56
C PHE A 51 10.08 -16.93 -20.01
N PHE A 52 10.78 -15.83 -20.28
CA PHE A 52 12.19 -15.84 -20.69
C PHE A 52 13.18 -15.92 -19.52
N LYS A 53 12.71 -16.03 -18.27
CA LYS A 53 13.54 -16.13 -17.05
C LYS A 53 14.68 -15.11 -17.00
N ILE A 54 14.38 -13.86 -17.35
CA ILE A 54 15.39 -12.79 -17.34
C ILE A 54 15.93 -12.64 -15.91
N LYS A 55 17.26 -12.72 -15.79
CA LYS A 55 17.98 -12.79 -14.50
C LYS A 55 17.60 -11.60 -13.60
N GLY A 56 17.15 -11.90 -12.38
CA GLY A 56 16.77 -10.89 -11.37
C GLY A 56 15.26 -10.64 -11.24
N TYR A 57 14.42 -11.23 -12.09
CA TYR A 57 12.96 -11.10 -11.99
C TYR A 57 12.28 -12.48 -11.97
N GLY A 58 11.49 -12.76 -10.91
CA GLY A 58 10.71 -14.00 -10.78
C GLY A 58 11.49 -15.28 -10.48
N THR A 59 12.73 -15.16 -9.97
CA THR A 59 13.54 -16.33 -9.52
C THR A 59 13.34 -16.67 -8.06
N LEU A 60 12.98 -15.68 -7.23
CA LEU A 60 12.62 -15.91 -5.83
C LEU A 60 11.26 -16.61 -5.76
N GLN A 61 11.05 -17.38 -4.71
CA GLN A 61 9.77 -18.01 -4.42
C GLN A 61 9.48 -17.84 -2.93
N PRO A 62 8.24 -17.48 -2.58
CA PRO A 62 7.83 -17.48 -1.18
C PRO A 62 7.92 -18.89 -0.61
N THR A 63 8.05 -18.99 0.71
CA THR A 63 7.97 -20.28 1.43
C THR A 63 6.69 -21.02 1.05
N TYR A 64 5.57 -20.31 1.01
CA TYR A 64 4.32 -20.81 0.44
C TYR A 64 3.36 -19.66 0.10
N ARG A 65 2.29 -20.00 -0.63
CA ARG A 65 1.20 -19.08 -0.95
C ARG A 65 -0.05 -19.45 -0.17
N LYS A 66 -0.80 -18.46 0.30
CA LYS A 66 -2.00 -18.68 1.11
C LYS A 66 -3.15 -17.76 0.71
N THR A 67 -4.34 -18.32 0.63
CA THR A 67 -5.59 -17.59 0.44
C THR A 67 -6.36 -17.59 1.75
N TYR A 68 -6.85 -16.43 2.19
CA TYR A 68 -7.74 -16.32 3.34
C TYR A 68 -9.20 -16.27 2.88
N PRO A 69 -10.16 -16.75 3.70
CA PRO A 69 -11.57 -16.85 3.35
C PRO A 69 -12.28 -15.49 3.43
N ILE A 70 -11.76 -14.50 2.71
CA ILE A 70 -12.42 -13.23 2.48
C ILE A 70 -13.25 -13.35 1.20
N GLY A 71 -14.27 -12.51 0.98
CA GLY A 71 -15.20 -12.61 -0.16
C GLY A 71 -14.57 -12.51 -1.57
N ALA A 72 -13.26 -12.56 -1.70
CA ALA A 72 -12.48 -12.59 -2.93
C ALA A 72 -11.33 -13.62 -2.85
N ARG A 73 -11.01 -14.28 -3.96
CA ARG A 73 -9.86 -15.20 -4.04
C ARG A 73 -8.57 -14.42 -4.29
N LEU A 74 -7.96 -13.93 -3.22
CA LEU A 74 -6.69 -13.17 -3.24
C LEU A 74 -5.54 -14.05 -2.71
N ILE A 75 -4.47 -14.15 -3.49
CA ILE A 75 -3.32 -15.02 -3.19
C ILE A 75 -2.25 -14.18 -2.51
N ASN A 76 -1.91 -14.53 -1.28
CA ASN A 76 -0.87 -13.85 -0.49
C ASN A 76 0.38 -14.72 -0.45
N GLU A 77 1.54 -14.08 -0.36
CA GLU A 77 2.84 -14.75 -0.36
C GLU A 77 3.47 -14.67 1.02
N VAL A 78 3.80 -15.83 1.59
CA VAL A 78 4.37 -15.95 2.93
C VAL A 78 5.84 -16.31 2.83
N TRP A 79 6.66 -15.50 3.50
CA TRP A 79 8.10 -15.65 3.58
C TRP A 79 8.48 -15.90 5.03
N ILE A 80 9.06 -17.06 5.29
CA ILE A 80 9.61 -17.46 6.57
C ILE A 80 11.11 -17.64 6.36
N PRO A 81 11.96 -16.99 7.20
CA PRO A 81 13.41 -17.08 7.04
C PRO A 81 13.89 -18.52 7.13
N SER A 82 14.87 -18.86 6.30
CA SER A 82 15.54 -20.16 6.31
C SER A 82 16.18 -20.52 7.66
N SER A 83 16.51 -19.52 8.48
CA SER A 83 17.05 -19.68 9.84
C SER A 83 16.01 -20.02 10.92
N TRP A 84 14.71 -19.97 10.60
CA TRP A 84 13.63 -20.26 11.55
C TRP A 84 13.69 -21.71 12.06
N LYS A 85 13.40 -21.88 13.35
CA LYS A 85 13.34 -23.18 14.03
C LYS A 85 11.99 -23.35 14.75
N PRO A 86 11.47 -24.59 14.87
CA PRO A 86 10.26 -24.87 15.64
C PRO A 86 10.32 -24.28 17.06
N GLY A 87 9.21 -23.68 17.50
CA GLY A 87 9.10 -23.00 18.80
C GLY A 87 9.57 -21.53 18.81
N GLN A 88 10.18 -21.04 17.73
CA GLN A 88 10.48 -19.62 17.59
C GLN A 88 9.24 -18.84 17.09
N SER A 89 9.01 -17.69 17.70
CA SER A 89 8.02 -16.69 17.29
C SER A 89 8.74 -15.47 16.71
N LEU A 90 8.42 -15.13 15.47
CA LEU A 90 9.08 -14.09 14.68
C LEU A 90 8.27 -12.79 14.68
N PRO A 91 8.90 -11.60 14.62
CA PRO A 91 8.18 -10.39 14.24
C PRO A 91 7.47 -10.59 12.89
N LEU A 92 6.35 -9.89 12.69
CA LEU A 92 5.58 -9.94 11.46
C LEU A 92 5.68 -8.60 10.72
N TYR A 93 6.07 -8.65 9.45
CA TYR A 93 5.93 -7.55 8.52
C TYR A 93 4.87 -7.89 7.48
N ILE A 94 3.85 -7.05 7.37
CA ILE A 94 2.81 -7.18 6.35
C ILE A 94 3.13 -6.21 5.24
N ASP A 95 3.48 -6.77 4.08
CA ASP A 95 3.80 -6.03 2.88
C ASP A 95 2.52 -5.81 2.05
N ILE A 96 2.32 -4.57 1.60
CA ILE A 96 1.23 -4.19 0.72
C ILE A 96 1.87 -3.56 -0.51
N HIS A 97 1.78 -4.27 -1.63
CA HIS A 97 2.50 -3.88 -2.83
C HIS A 97 1.93 -2.61 -3.49
N GLY A 98 2.79 -1.91 -4.25
CA GLY A 98 2.45 -0.72 -5.02
C GLY A 98 1.72 -1.00 -6.35
N GLY A 99 1.69 -0.01 -7.24
CA GLY A 99 1.09 -0.15 -8.58
C GLY A 99 -0.10 0.76 -8.86
N GLY A 100 -0.22 1.90 -8.17
CA GLY A 100 -1.28 2.88 -8.42
C GLY A 100 -2.68 2.31 -8.22
N PHE A 101 -2.83 1.36 -7.29
CA PHE A 101 -4.07 0.62 -6.97
C PHE A 101 -4.63 -0.24 -8.13
N ALA A 102 -4.02 -0.16 -9.31
CA ALA A 102 -4.49 -0.75 -10.56
C ALA A 102 -3.60 -1.87 -11.07
N LEU A 103 -2.31 -1.83 -10.71
CA LEU A 103 -1.28 -2.75 -11.16
C LEU A 103 -0.69 -3.47 -9.95
N GLY A 104 0.21 -4.40 -10.24
CA GLY A 104 0.92 -5.12 -9.21
C GLY A 104 0.17 -6.34 -8.70
N ASP A 105 0.93 -7.17 -8.03
CA ASP A 105 0.61 -8.43 -7.36
C ASP A 105 1.73 -8.61 -6.30
N PRO A 106 1.55 -9.44 -5.26
CA PRO A 106 2.57 -9.65 -4.21
C PRO A 106 3.98 -9.90 -4.74
N PHE A 107 4.11 -10.65 -5.84
CA PHE A 107 5.41 -11.05 -6.37
C PHE A 107 6.31 -9.88 -6.80
N HIS A 108 5.75 -8.69 -7.02
CA HIS A 108 6.53 -7.51 -7.42
C HIS A 108 7.48 -7.06 -6.31
N ASP A 109 7.16 -7.37 -5.06
CA ASP A 109 7.93 -7.00 -3.88
C ASP A 109 8.73 -8.20 -3.33
N ASP A 110 8.84 -9.31 -4.08
CA ASP A 110 9.58 -10.53 -3.71
C ASP A 110 10.98 -10.25 -3.16
N GLY A 111 11.75 -9.42 -3.88
CA GLY A 111 13.12 -9.09 -3.47
C GLY A 111 13.19 -8.35 -2.13
N TRP A 112 12.19 -7.51 -1.84
CA TRP A 112 12.08 -6.81 -0.56
C TRP A 112 11.62 -7.75 0.55
N CYS A 113 10.61 -8.59 0.27
CA CYS A 113 10.08 -9.56 1.22
C CYS A 113 11.12 -10.62 1.61
N ASP A 114 11.83 -11.18 0.63
CA ASP A 114 12.94 -12.10 0.83
C ASP A 114 14.07 -11.45 1.63
N TYR A 115 14.47 -10.23 1.27
CA TYR A 115 15.49 -9.48 2.00
C TYR A 115 15.10 -9.30 3.48
N LEU A 116 13.88 -8.85 3.75
CA LEU A 116 13.42 -8.67 5.13
C LEU A 116 13.37 -10.00 5.88
N ALA A 117 12.86 -11.05 5.24
CA ALA A 117 12.80 -12.37 5.85
C ALA A 117 14.20 -12.86 6.21
N GLU A 118 15.07 -13.01 5.23
CA GLU A 118 16.39 -13.64 5.39
C GLU A 118 17.39 -12.76 6.16
N LYS A 119 17.37 -11.43 6.00
CA LYS A 119 18.36 -10.54 6.64
C LYS A 119 17.93 -10.02 8.00
N GLN A 120 16.62 -9.88 8.24
CA GLN A 120 16.11 -9.36 9.51
C GLN A 120 15.51 -10.45 10.39
N ASN A 121 15.41 -11.70 9.90
CA ASN A 121 14.80 -12.83 10.61
C ASN A 121 13.35 -12.50 11.05
N ILE A 122 12.56 -12.05 10.08
CA ILE A 122 11.16 -11.60 10.24
C ILE A 122 10.27 -12.46 9.35
N CYS A 123 9.06 -12.79 9.80
CA CYS A 123 8.06 -13.38 8.90
C CYS A 123 7.42 -12.27 8.07
N VAL A 124 7.38 -12.42 6.74
CA VAL A 124 6.75 -11.46 5.84
C VAL A 124 5.52 -12.07 5.18
N VAL A 125 4.40 -11.34 5.18
CA VAL A 125 3.22 -11.69 4.37
C VAL A 125 2.94 -10.56 3.40
N SER A 126 3.18 -10.79 2.11
CA SER A 126 2.82 -9.84 1.04
C SER A 126 1.41 -10.12 0.55
N CYS A 127 0.54 -9.10 0.70
CA CYS A 127 -0.90 -9.25 0.53
C CYS A 127 -1.36 -8.78 -0.86
N ASP A 128 -2.24 -9.57 -1.46
CA ASP A 128 -2.96 -9.16 -2.67
C ASP A 128 -4.26 -8.44 -2.30
N TYR A 129 -4.80 -7.65 -3.23
CA TYR A 129 -6.02 -6.87 -3.06
C TYR A 129 -6.69 -6.62 -4.41
N ARG A 130 -8.00 -6.37 -4.43
CA ARG A 130 -8.71 -6.16 -5.69
C ARG A 130 -8.29 -4.86 -6.38
N LYS A 131 -8.04 -4.93 -7.69
CA LYS A 131 -7.43 -3.80 -8.44
C LYS A 131 -8.44 -2.91 -9.15
N SER A 132 -8.12 -1.62 -9.25
CA SER A 132 -8.83 -0.69 -10.13
C SER A 132 -8.59 -1.00 -11.62
N PRO A 133 -9.48 -0.56 -12.53
CA PRO A 133 -10.75 0.14 -12.30
C PRO A 133 -11.95 -0.79 -12.05
N GLY A 134 -11.73 -2.11 -11.93
CA GLY A 134 -12.80 -3.06 -11.61
C GLY A 134 -13.37 -2.86 -10.21
N TYR A 135 -12.53 -2.37 -9.30
CA TYR A 135 -12.88 -2.06 -7.92
C TYR A 135 -12.31 -0.69 -7.53
N TYR A 136 -13.17 0.20 -7.06
CA TYR A 136 -12.78 1.53 -6.60
C TYR A 136 -12.57 1.53 -5.07
N PHE A 137 -11.95 2.59 -4.56
CA PHE A 137 -11.95 2.93 -3.14
C PHE A 137 -13.38 2.83 -2.55
N PRO A 138 -13.58 2.24 -1.36
CA PRO A 138 -12.57 1.74 -0.41
C PRO A 138 -12.28 0.23 -0.52
N THR A 139 -12.63 -0.43 -1.62
CA THR A 139 -12.59 -1.91 -1.75
C THR A 139 -11.23 -2.51 -1.34
N GLN A 140 -10.14 -1.90 -1.79
CA GLN A 140 -8.76 -2.32 -1.49
C GLN A 140 -8.45 -2.30 0.00
N THR A 141 -8.86 -1.23 0.68
CA THR A 141 -8.67 -1.07 2.13
C THR A 141 -9.47 -2.12 2.88
N ASN A 142 -10.71 -2.40 2.45
CA ASN A 142 -11.55 -3.41 3.08
C ASN A 142 -10.98 -4.82 2.90
N ASP A 143 -10.53 -5.18 1.69
CA ASP A 143 -9.87 -6.47 1.42
C ASP A 143 -8.68 -6.68 2.37
N LEU A 144 -7.83 -5.65 2.50
CA LEU A 144 -6.63 -5.72 3.32
C LEU A 144 -6.96 -5.78 4.81
N VAL A 145 -7.98 -5.07 5.29
CA VAL A 145 -8.43 -5.19 6.68
C VAL A 145 -8.87 -6.62 6.99
N GLU A 146 -9.66 -7.24 6.11
CA GLU A 146 -10.13 -8.62 6.30
C GLU A 146 -8.98 -9.64 6.20
N ILE A 147 -8.08 -9.49 5.21
CA ILE A 147 -6.89 -10.34 5.05
C ILE A 147 -6.00 -10.23 6.28
N ILE A 148 -5.69 -9.01 6.73
CA ILE A 148 -4.78 -8.79 7.83
C ILE A 148 -5.39 -9.31 9.13
N THR A 149 -6.68 -9.08 9.35
CA THR A 149 -7.37 -9.69 10.50
C THR A 149 -7.24 -11.22 10.47
N SER A 150 -7.45 -11.84 9.30
CA SER A 150 -7.29 -13.29 9.12
C SER A 150 -5.85 -13.77 9.34
N ILE A 151 -4.84 -12.99 8.93
CA ILE A 151 -3.42 -13.27 9.20
C ILE A 151 -3.14 -13.24 10.71
N LEU A 152 -3.71 -12.29 11.44
CA LEU A 152 -3.48 -12.18 12.88
C LEU A 152 -4.19 -13.28 13.68
N ASP A 153 -5.24 -13.86 13.14
CA ASP A 153 -5.98 -15.00 13.72
C ASP A 153 -5.40 -16.36 13.29
N ASP A 154 -4.43 -16.37 12.37
CA ASP A 154 -3.84 -17.58 11.83
C ASP A 154 -2.75 -18.17 12.74
N GLU A 155 -3.13 -19.15 13.56
CA GLU A 155 -2.23 -19.88 14.47
C GLU A 155 -1.18 -20.74 13.74
N THR A 156 -1.27 -20.90 12.42
CA THR A 156 -0.26 -21.65 11.65
C THR A 156 0.98 -20.81 11.31
N LEU A 157 0.91 -19.49 11.47
CA LEU A 157 2.04 -18.60 11.25
C LEU A 157 2.93 -18.52 12.51
N PRO A 158 4.26 -18.64 12.37
CA PRO A 158 5.18 -18.59 13.51
C PRO A 158 5.46 -17.14 13.95
N VAL A 159 4.41 -16.37 14.23
CA VAL A 159 4.49 -14.91 14.41
C VAL A 159 4.20 -14.46 15.84
N ASP A 160 4.88 -13.39 16.25
CA ASP A 160 4.65 -12.68 17.49
C ASP A 160 3.59 -11.60 17.23
N LYS A 161 2.37 -11.87 17.69
CA LYS A 161 1.20 -10.97 17.50
C LYS A 161 1.35 -9.61 18.19
N TYR A 162 2.41 -9.40 18.98
CA TYR A 162 2.72 -8.12 19.61
C TYR A 162 3.77 -7.31 18.84
N LYS A 163 4.39 -7.87 17.79
CA LYS A 163 5.44 -7.24 16.97
C LYS A 163 5.05 -7.20 15.50
N ILE A 164 3.99 -6.47 15.21
CA ILE A 164 3.43 -6.35 13.86
C ILE A 164 3.78 -4.99 13.26
N CYS A 165 4.34 -4.98 12.06
CA CYS A 165 4.60 -3.80 11.24
C CYS A 165 3.89 -3.93 9.90
N LEU A 166 3.36 -2.84 9.36
CA LEU A 166 2.87 -2.79 7.97
C LEU A 166 3.82 -1.95 7.14
N GLY A 167 3.86 -2.19 5.84
CA GLY A 167 4.51 -1.26 4.93
C GLY A 167 4.18 -1.53 3.49
N GLY A 168 4.75 -0.69 2.63
CA GLY A 168 4.48 -0.77 1.20
C GLY A 168 5.00 0.42 0.42
N PHE A 169 4.96 0.26 -0.90
CA PHE A 169 5.48 1.23 -1.86
C PHE A 169 4.36 2.00 -2.55
N SER A 170 4.48 3.33 -2.64
CA SER A 170 3.54 4.19 -3.36
C SER A 170 2.08 3.99 -2.91
N ALA A 171 1.23 3.41 -3.77
CA ALA A 171 -0.14 3.02 -3.44
C ALA A 171 -0.23 2.05 -2.26
N GLY A 172 0.75 1.16 -2.13
CA GLY A 172 0.87 0.23 -1.00
C GLY A 172 1.05 0.96 0.32
N GLY A 173 1.92 1.99 0.35
CA GLY A 173 2.10 2.83 1.53
C GLY A 173 0.85 3.66 1.89
N ASN A 174 0.06 4.11 0.89
CA ASN A 174 -1.27 4.69 1.13
C ASN A 174 -2.17 3.67 1.84
N LEU A 175 -2.29 2.47 1.29
CA LEU A 175 -3.13 1.41 1.85
C LEU A 175 -2.66 1.00 3.26
N SER A 176 -1.35 0.93 3.54
CA SER A 176 -0.83 0.67 4.89
C SER A 176 -1.30 1.71 5.90
N LEU A 177 -1.27 3.00 5.52
CA LEU A 177 -1.79 4.09 6.36
C LEU A 177 -3.31 3.98 6.55
N SER A 178 -4.05 3.66 5.51
CA SER A 178 -5.52 3.54 5.56
C SER A 178 -5.97 2.36 6.40
N VAL A 179 -5.34 1.20 6.24
CA VAL A 179 -5.62 -0.03 7.00
C VAL A 179 -5.30 0.16 8.49
N ALA A 180 -4.20 0.84 8.82
CA ALA A 180 -3.81 1.08 10.20
C ALA A 180 -4.82 1.95 10.98
N GLN A 181 -5.67 2.70 10.27
CA GLN A 181 -6.77 3.45 10.86
C GLN A 181 -7.98 2.58 11.20
N HIS A 182 -8.05 1.31 10.79
CA HIS A 182 -9.23 0.48 11.05
C HIS A 182 -9.28 0.02 12.52
N GLU A 183 -10.44 0.10 13.17
CA GLU A 183 -10.60 -0.18 14.61
C GLU A 183 -10.10 -1.56 15.04
N ASN A 184 -10.35 -2.60 14.21
CA ASN A 184 -9.89 -3.97 14.47
C ASN A 184 -8.36 -4.14 14.48
N LEU A 185 -7.62 -3.19 13.90
CA LEU A 185 -6.17 -3.23 13.73
C LEU A 185 -5.45 -2.14 14.52
N ARG A 186 -6.15 -1.07 14.93
CA ARG A 186 -5.63 -0.04 15.83
C ARG A 186 -5.07 -0.68 17.11
N GLY A 187 -3.89 -0.23 17.52
CA GLY A 187 -3.20 -0.76 18.70
C GLY A 187 -2.53 -2.13 18.49
N LYS A 188 -2.94 -2.93 17.49
CA LYS A 188 -2.24 -4.18 17.11
C LYS A 188 -1.02 -3.88 16.24
N ILE A 189 -1.17 -2.98 15.27
CA ILE A 189 -0.06 -2.55 14.40
C ILE A 189 0.88 -1.61 15.18
N LYS A 190 2.14 -2.01 15.34
CA LYS A 190 3.13 -1.30 16.15
C LYS A 190 3.98 -0.31 15.36
N GLY A 191 4.05 -0.47 14.05
CA GLY A 191 4.74 0.50 13.20
C GLY A 191 4.37 0.43 11.73
N LEU A 192 4.81 1.45 11.00
CA LEU A 192 4.67 1.59 9.55
C LEU A 192 6.01 1.88 8.88
N CYS A 193 6.31 1.19 7.77
CA CYS A 193 7.46 1.47 6.89
C CYS A 193 6.95 1.84 5.49
N LEU A 194 7.02 3.12 5.14
CA LEU A 194 6.26 3.70 4.03
C LEU A 194 7.19 4.29 2.99
N TRP A 195 7.20 3.71 1.79
CA TRP A 195 8.02 4.19 0.68
C TRP A 195 7.19 5.09 -0.22
N TYR A 196 7.53 6.39 -0.23
CA TYR A 196 6.91 7.45 -1.02
C TYR A 196 5.38 7.31 -1.15
N PRO A 197 4.66 7.20 -0.01
CA PRO A 197 3.22 6.93 -0.02
C PRO A 197 2.44 8.08 -0.68
N SER A 198 1.36 7.74 -1.39
CA SER A 198 0.37 8.75 -1.79
C SER A 198 -0.46 9.14 -0.57
N THR A 199 -0.40 10.38 -0.10
CA THR A 199 -1.06 10.79 1.16
C THR A 199 -2.20 11.80 1.00
N ASP A 200 -2.31 12.46 -0.15
CA ASP A 200 -3.30 13.50 -0.41
C ASP A 200 -3.89 13.43 -1.84
N PHE A 201 -5.13 12.96 -1.97
CA PHE A 201 -5.90 13.02 -3.22
C PHE A 201 -6.72 14.30 -3.37
N SER A 202 -6.87 15.11 -2.31
CA SER A 202 -7.53 16.40 -2.39
C SER A 202 -6.70 17.42 -3.18
N GLY A 203 -5.38 17.22 -3.19
CA GLY A 203 -4.41 18.06 -3.90
C GLY A 203 -4.13 19.40 -3.21
N ARG A 204 -4.60 19.59 -1.98
CA ARG A 204 -4.43 20.87 -1.24
C ARG A 204 -3.00 21.12 -0.82
N TYR A 205 -2.26 20.06 -0.52
CA TYR A 205 -0.86 20.16 -0.10
C TYR A 205 0.11 19.80 -1.23
N LYS A 206 -0.37 19.84 -2.48
CA LYS A 206 0.43 19.50 -3.65
C LYS A 206 1.44 20.62 -3.94
N GLY A 207 2.71 20.33 -3.72
CA GLY A 207 3.82 21.20 -4.16
C GLY A 207 4.02 21.18 -5.68
N GLN A 208 4.96 21.99 -6.15
CA GLN A 208 5.43 21.90 -7.54
C GLN A 208 6.19 20.58 -7.72
N MET A 209 5.83 19.85 -8.77
CA MET A 209 6.54 18.64 -9.16
C MET A 209 7.91 19.04 -9.70
N ARG A 210 8.97 18.44 -9.16
CA ARG A 210 10.34 18.67 -9.61
C ARG A 210 10.65 17.73 -10.78
N ASN A 211 11.51 18.21 -11.68
CA ASN A 211 12.11 17.34 -12.70
C ASN A 211 13.25 16.51 -12.07
N GLY A 212 13.66 15.45 -12.75
CA GLY A 212 14.87 14.72 -12.40
C GLY A 212 16.12 15.61 -12.53
N PRO A 213 17.28 15.15 -12.02
CA PRO A 213 18.53 15.90 -12.04
C PRO A 213 18.99 16.32 -13.45
N ASP A 214 18.59 15.56 -14.47
CA ASP A 214 18.85 15.80 -15.89
C ASP A 214 17.80 16.69 -16.57
N GLY A 215 16.84 17.22 -15.81
CA GLY A 215 15.74 18.06 -16.29
C GLY A 215 14.58 17.27 -16.91
N THR A 216 14.63 15.93 -16.94
CA THR A 216 13.53 15.12 -17.47
C THR A 216 12.32 15.16 -16.53
N PRO A 217 11.09 15.29 -17.05
CA PRO A 217 9.91 15.19 -16.21
C PRO A 217 9.80 13.80 -15.58
N ASP A 218 9.36 13.75 -14.32
CA ASP A 218 9.06 12.49 -13.63
C ASP A 218 8.11 11.61 -14.49
N VAL A 219 8.45 10.33 -14.64
CA VAL A 219 7.69 9.40 -15.51
C VAL A 219 6.25 9.17 -15.02
N LEU A 220 5.99 9.33 -13.72
CA LEU A 220 4.67 9.20 -13.09
C LEU A 220 3.86 10.50 -13.15
N ALA A 221 4.49 11.63 -13.44
CA ALA A 221 3.84 12.94 -13.60
C ALA A 221 2.55 12.89 -14.42
N LYS A 222 2.59 12.16 -15.54
CA LYS A 222 1.50 12.06 -16.51
C LYS A 222 0.53 10.90 -16.24
N SER A 223 0.86 10.04 -15.27
CA SER A 223 0.10 8.83 -14.94
C SER A 223 -0.83 9.02 -13.73
N GLY A 224 -0.59 10.05 -12.91
CA GLY A 224 -1.40 10.34 -11.72
C GLY A 224 -2.90 10.46 -11.99
N GLU A 225 -3.30 11.14 -13.08
CA GLU A 225 -4.71 11.25 -13.48
C GLU A 225 -5.33 9.87 -13.78
N LEU A 226 -4.56 9.00 -14.46
CA LEU A 226 -5.03 7.69 -14.87
C LEU A 226 -5.30 6.77 -13.68
N PHE A 227 -4.36 6.71 -12.73
CA PHE A 227 -4.53 5.93 -11.50
C PHE A 227 -5.61 6.52 -10.59
N THR A 228 -5.66 7.85 -10.45
CA THR A 228 -6.71 8.53 -9.69
C THR A 228 -8.09 8.24 -10.27
N TYR A 229 -8.23 8.23 -11.60
CA TYR A 229 -9.48 7.86 -12.27
C TYR A 229 -9.90 6.43 -11.93
N GLY A 230 -8.99 5.46 -12.00
CA GLY A 230 -9.32 4.08 -11.71
C GLY A 230 -9.66 3.83 -10.24
N TYR A 231 -9.00 4.53 -9.33
CA TYR A 231 -9.11 4.27 -7.90
C TYR A 231 -10.19 5.08 -7.19
N VAL A 232 -10.33 6.37 -7.52
CA VAL A 232 -11.17 7.31 -6.77
C VAL A 232 -12.53 7.49 -7.47
N PRO A 233 -13.65 7.05 -6.85
CA PRO A 233 -14.98 7.29 -7.39
C PRO A 233 -15.26 8.78 -7.65
N ASP A 234 -16.04 9.07 -8.68
CA ASP A 234 -16.56 10.42 -8.88
C ASP A 234 -17.47 10.83 -7.69
N GLY A 235 -17.36 12.08 -7.24
CA GLY A 235 -18.17 12.61 -6.14
C GLY A 235 -17.75 12.18 -4.72
N VAL A 236 -16.76 11.28 -4.56
CA VAL A 236 -16.26 10.92 -3.23
C VAL A 236 -15.56 12.12 -2.58
N ASP A 237 -15.68 12.23 -1.26
CA ASP A 237 -14.91 13.19 -0.50
C ASP A 237 -13.42 12.80 -0.49
N LYS A 238 -12.60 13.60 -1.16
CA LYS A 238 -11.14 13.41 -1.22
C LYS A 238 -10.43 13.74 0.10
N THR A 239 -11.11 14.33 1.07
CA THR A 239 -10.59 14.51 2.43
C THR A 239 -10.88 13.34 3.36
N ASN A 240 -11.57 12.29 2.88
CA ASN A 240 -11.75 11.05 3.64
C ASN A 240 -10.36 10.49 4.04
N PRO A 241 -10.09 10.26 5.34
CA PRO A 241 -8.75 9.89 5.82
C PRO A 241 -8.33 8.48 5.40
N LEU A 242 -9.26 7.60 5.00
CA LEU A 242 -8.92 6.31 4.39
C LEU A 242 -8.49 6.44 2.92
N LEU A 243 -8.85 7.53 2.25
CA LEU A 243 -8.41 7.84 0.89
C LEU A 243 -7.14 8.70 0.91
N SER A 244 -7.17 9.77 1.71
CA SER A 244 -6.10 10.75 1.90
C SER A 244 -5.63 10.75 3.36
N PRO A 245 -4.71 9.84 3.75
CA PRO A 245 -4.26 9.68 5.13
C PRO A 245 -3.64 10.93 5.77
N ILE A 246 -3.28 11.95 4.99
CA ILE A 246 -2.86 13.24 5.55
C ILE A 246 -3.92 13.87 6.48
N TYR A 247 -5.20 13.51 6.29
CA TYR A 247 -6.32 13.98 7.11
C TYR A 247 -6.65 13.06 8.29
N ALA A 248 -5.94 11.95 8.46
CA ALA A 248 -6.16 11.04 9.58
C ALA A 248 -5.73 11.68 10.90
N ASP A 249 -6.47 11.41 11.97
CA ASP A 249 -6.04 11.79 13.32
C ASP A 249 -4.75 11.04 13.67
N ARG A 250 -3.68 11.76 14.00
CA ARG A 250 -2.39 11.16 14.33
C ARG A 250 -2.50 10.11 15.44
N ARG A 251 -3.45 10.26 16.37
CA ARG A 251 -3.66 9.38 17.54
C ARG A 251 -4.20 8.00 17.18
N ILE A 252 -4.82 7.86 16.00
CA ILE A 252 -5.34 6.56 15.54
C ILE A 252 -4.33 5.79 14.68
N LEU A 253 -3.17 6.40 14.37
CA LEU A 253 -2.09 5.77 13.63
C LEU A 253 -1.01 5.23 14.59
N PRO A 254 -0.23 4.21 14.19
CA PRO A 254 0.88 3.69 14.98
C PRO A 254 1.86 4.78 15.42
N GLU A 255 2.45 4.64 16.61
CA GLU A 255 3.40 5.63 17.13
C GLU A 255 4.66 5.69 16.26
N LYS A 256 5.17 4.53 15.81
CA LYS A 256 6.39 4.42 15.02
C LYS A 256 6.07 4.40 13.53
N MET A 257 6.44 5.45 12.81
CA MET A 257 6.23 5.54 11.37
C MET A 257 7.51 6.02 10.70
N LEU A 258 8.06 5.22 9.78
CA LEU A 258 9.18 5.59 8.93
C LEU A 258 8.65 5.94 7.54
N PHE A 259 8.94 7.15 7.10
CA PHE A 259 8.66 7.60 5.73
C PHE A 259 9.96 7.67 4.96
N ILE A 260 10.01 7.01 3.81
CA ILE A 260 11.14 7.02 2.90
C ILE A 260 10.69 7.74 1.64
N GLY A 261 11.10 8.99 1.50
CA GLY A 261 10.92 9.74 0.26
C GLY A 261 12.01 9.38 -0.75
N ALA A 262 11.66 9.39 -2.02
CA ALA A 262 12.64 9.53 -3.09
C ALA A 262 12.42 10.92 -3.70
N GLU A 263 13.16 11.90 -3.21
CA GLU A 263 13.28 13.19 -3.90
C GLU A 263 14.66 13.23 -4.55
N TYR A 264 14.69 13.73 -5.79
CA TYR A 264 15.92 14.14 -6.45
C TYR A 264 16.36 15.51 -5.93
#